data_AF-A0A497QWI1-F1
#
_entry.id   AF-A0A497QWI1-F1
#
_cell.length_a   1.000
_cell.length_b   1.000
_cell.length_c   1.000
_cell.angle_alpha   90.00
_cell.angle_beta   90.00
_cell.angle_gamma   90.00
#
_symmetry.space_group_name_H-M   'P 1'
#
loop_
_entity.id
_entity.type
_entity.pdbx_description
1 polymer ?
#
loop_
_entity_poly.entity_id
_entity_poly.type
_entity_poly.pdbx_seq_one_letter_code
_entity_poly.pdbx_strand_id
1 'polypeptide(L)' 'MLHKEEVELLLKRSKNFYDGAKQRFEKGDWDLACFLAEQSVQLYLEACIL' A
#
# COMPACT_ATOMS: atom_id res chain seq x y z
N MET A 1 5.82 -21.92 -6.66
CA MET A 1 4.46 -21.33 -6.70
C MET A 1 4.48 -20.30 -7.82
N LEU A 2 3.60 -20.43 -8.83
CA LEU A 2 3.30 -19.28 -9.67
C LEU A 2 2.87 -18.13 -8.72
N HIS A 3 3.33 -16.91 -8.97
CA HIS A 3 3.00 -15.68 -8.22
C HIS A 3 3.75 -15.35 -6.92
N LYS A 4 4.69 -16.17 -6.40
CA LYS A 4 5.40 -15.80 -5.15
C LYS A 4 6.09 -14.43 -5.24
N GLU A 5 6.82 -14.18 -6.33
CA GLU A 5 7.53 -12.92 -6.53
C GLU A 5 6.57 -11.73 -6.72
N GLU A 6 5.41 -11.95 -7.34
CA GLU A 6 4.37 -10.95 -7.52
C GLU A 6 3.71 -10.57 -6.19
N VAL A 7 3.37 -11.58 -5.37
CA VAL A 7 2.85 -11.38 -4.01
C VAL A 7 3.84 -10.59 -3.15
N GLU A 8 5.13 -10.96 -3.17
CA GLU A 8 6.17 -10.24 -2.42
C GLU A 8 6.31 -8.79 -2.90
N LEU A 9 6.23 -8.54 -4.21
CA LEU A 9 6.27 -7.20 -4.79
C LEU A 9 5.06 -6.35 -4.37
N LEU A 10 3.85 -6.92 -4.41
CA LEU A 10 2.62 -6.25 -4.02
C LEU A 10 2.63 -5.89 -2.53
N LEU A 11 3.04 -6.83 -1.66
CA LEU A 11 3.18 -6.57 -0.21
C LEU A 11 4.20 -5.47 0.08
N LYS A 12 5.35 -5.48 -0.61
CA LYS A 12 6.36 -4.42 -0.49
C LYS A 12 5.80 -3.05 -0.88
N ARG A 13 5.07 -2.98 -2.00
CA ARG A 13 4.45 -1.73 -2.47
C ARG A 13 3.35 -1.26 -1.52
N SER A 14 2.48 -2.16 -1.07
CA SER A 14 1.43 -1.87 -0.08
C SER A 14 2.02 -1.21 1.17
N LYS A 15 3.11 -1.77 1.71
CA LYS A 15 3.82 -1.19 2.85
C LYS A 15 4.37 0.21 2.57
N ASN A 16 5.00 0.41 1.42
CA ASN A 16 5.52 1.72 1.03
C ASN A 16 4.41 2.79 0.95
N PHE A 17 3.25 2.44 0.39
CA PHE A 17 2.08 3.33 0.36
C PHE A 17 1.57 3.66 1.77
N TYR A 18 1.51 2.67 2.67
CA TYR A 18 1.11 2.90 4.06
C TYR A 18 2.09 3.82 4.81
N ASP A 19 3.40 3.59 4.64
CA ASP A 19 4.42 4.45 5.23
C ASP A 19 4.33 5.88 4.67
N GLY A 20 4.05 6.03 3.37
CA GLY A 20 3.74 7.32 2.76
C GLY A 20 2.50 7.99 3.35
N ALA A 21 1.42 7.24 3.54
CA ALA A 21 0.17 7.74 4.12
C ALA A 21 0.40 8.32 5.52
N LYS A 22 1.16 7.63 6.39
CA LYS A 22 1.54 8.13 7.72
C LYS A 22 2.34 9.44 7.64
N GLN A 23 3.32 9.51 6.75
CA GLN A 23 4.12 10.74 6.57
C GLN A 23 3.27 11.93 6.08
N ARG A 24 2.26 11.68 5.24
CA ARG A 24 1.33 12.71 4.77
C ARG A 24 0.37 13.16 5.86
N PHE A 25 -0.13 12.20 6.65
CA PHE A 25 -0.95 12.47 7.81
C PHE A 25 -0.21 13.39 8.80
N GLU A 26 1.03 13.09 9.16
CA GLU A 26 1.83 13.94 10.07
C GLU A 26 2.03 15.38 9.55
N LYS A 27 1.96 15.59 8.23
CA LYS A 27 2.12 16.91 7.59
C LYS A 27 0.82 17.68 7.43
N GLY A 28 -0.32 17.06 7.72
CA GLY A 28 -1.64 17.64 7.49
C GLY A 28 -2.14 17.55 6.04
N ASP A 29 -1.45 16.77 5.19
CA ASP A 29 -1.85 16.52 3.80
C ASP A 29 -2.95 15.44 3.78
N TRP A 30 -4.13 15.71 4.36
CA TRP A 30 -5.15 14.68 4.65
C TRP A 30 -5.68 13.95 3.42
N ASP A 31 -6.00 14.70 2.35
CA ASP A 31 -6.52 14.11 1.11
C ASP A 31 -5.50 13.14 0.50
N LEU A 32 -4.22 13.51 0.54
CA LEU A 32 -3.14 12.68 0.04
C LEU A 32 -2.86 11.49 0.98
N ALA A 33 -3.02 11.67 2.29
CA ALA A 33 -2.92 10.57 3.26
C ALA A 33 -4.01 9.51 3.01
N CYS A 34 -5.26 9.93 2.79
CA CYS A 34 -6.36 9.04 2.43
C CYS A 34 -6.08 8.31 1.12
N PHE A 35 -5.70 9.03 0.07
CA PHE A 35 -5.35 8.43 -1.22
C PHE A 35 -4.27 7.35 -1.08
N LEU A 36 -3.17 7.63 -0.36
CA LEU A 36 -2.10 6.65 -0.16
C LEU A 36 -2.55 5.45 0.68
N ALA A 37 -3.42 5.66 1.66
CA ALA A 37 -3.98 4.57 2.46
C ALA A 37 -4.87 3.65 1.61
N GLU A 38 -5.70 4.21 0.72
CA GLU A 38 -6.49 3.45 -0.24
C GLU A 38 -5.62 2.59 -1.17
N GLN A 39 -4.54 3.18 -1.72
CA GLN A 39 -3.58 2.45 -2.56
C GLN A 39 -2.88 1.32 -1.79
N SER A 40 -2.56 1.54 -0.51
CA SER A 40 -1.96 0.51 0.33
C SER A 40 -2.88 -0.70 0.51
N VAL A 41 -4.15 -0.47 0.83
CA VAL A 41 -5.15 -1.52 1.04
C VAL A 41 -5.43 -2.26 -0.27
N GLN A 42 -5.56 -1.54 -1.39
CA GLN A 42 -5.77 -2.14 -2.70
C GLN A 42 -4.69 -3.18 -3.03
N LEU A 43 -3.42 -2.82 -2.91
CA LEU A 43 -2.30 -3.71 -3.21
C LEU A 43 -2.19 -4.87 -2.23
N TYR A 44 -2.53 -4.65 -0.96
CA TYR A 44 -2.56 -5.73 0.03
C TYR A 44 -3.62 -6.77 -0.32
N LEU A 45 -4.83 -6.31 -0.66
CA LEU A 45 -5.92 -7.20 -1.05
C LEU A 45 -5.59 -7.96 -2.34
N GLU A 46 -4.97 -7.30 -3.33
CA GLU A 46 -4.47 -7.93 -4.55
C GLU A 46 -3.46 -9.06 -4.23
N ALA A 47 -2.54 -8.82 -3.30
CA ALA A 47 -1.58 -9.82 -2.84
C ALA A 47 -2.23 -11.01 -2.10
N CYS A 48 -3.40 -10.82 -1.49
CA CYS A 48 -4.12 -11.89 -0.79
C CYS A 48 -4.94 -12.78 -1.72
N ILE A 49 -5.32 -12.29 -2.91
CA ILE A 49 -6.17 -13.02 -3.87
C ILE A 49 -5.40 -13.67 -5.02
N LEU A 50 -4.13 -13.27 -5.21
CA LEU A 50 -3.15 -13.92 -6.11
C LEU A 50 -2.53 -15.17 -5.47
#